data_AF-A0A5N7ZBD2-F1
#
_entry.id   AF-A0A5N7ZBD2-F1
#
_cell.length_a   1.000
_cell.length_b   1.000
_cell.length_c   1.000
_cell.angle_alpha   90.00
_cell.angle_beta   90.00
_cell.angle_gamma   90.00
#
_symmetry.space_group_name_H-M   'P 1'
#
loop_
_entity.id
_entity.type
_entity.pdbx_description
1 polymer ?
#
loop_
_entity_poly.entity_id
_entity_poly.type
_entity_poly.pdbx_seq_one_letter_code
_entity_poly.pdbx_strand_id
1 'polypeptide(L)'
;RGTGLEGLTGNPAQNCTIIRPLLPFGRDEIEAYATANSIVWREDSSNTSDKYLRNRIRHQIVPILKELNPNFLNGFQNTLGHLQQTETLVQDAVTELYSKIVIKKEQQLHIAIEKLKLIPNYKAYLYQWLKPYGFTAWDDIYNLINAQSGKQLFSENYRLLKDRDYLLLEKQHTHQTETVQITENQEVTLEQVRLTVYSVTNVTEDRGGKVIFVDKDKLKLPLILRKWKEGDYFYPSGMTGRKKISKYFKDEKFSLIDKENCWLLCSGDEIVWVVGKRSDRRFEIEQETNNIIKIELQLL
;
A
#
# COMPACT_ATOMS: atom_id res chain seq x y z
N ARG A 1 18.08 27.00 4.39
CA ARG A 1 17.60 25.70 4.93
C ARG A 1 17.48 24.61 3.86
N GLY A 2 17.97 24.79 2.62
CA GLY A 2 17.97 23.75 1.59
C GLY A 2 16.58 23.14 1.33
N THR A 3 15.70 23.87 0.64
CA THR A 3 14.32 23.44 0.39
C THR A 3 14.08 23.24 -1.09
N GLY A 4 13.23 22.28 -1.46
CA GLY A 4 12.74 22.12 -2.82
C GLY A 4 11.68 23.16 -3.20
N LEU A 5 11.03 22.97 -4.34
CA LEU A 5 9.99 23.85 -4.87
C LEU A 5 8.89 24.15 -3.83
N GLU A 6 8.38 23.11 -3.15
CA GLU A 6 7.34 23.21 -2.09
C GLU A 6 7.75 24.16 -0.94
N GLY A 7 9.05 24.27 -0.64
CA GLY A 7 9.52 25.20 0.40
C GLY A 7 9.78 26.61 -0.10
N LEU A 8 10.02 26.79 -1.40
CA LEU A 8 10.25 28.08 -2.03
C LEU A 8 8.94 28.82 -2.34
N THR A 9 7.82 28.10 -2.49
CA THR A 9 6.47 28.69 -2.68
C THR A 9 5.87 29.26 -1.39
N GLY A 10 6.54 29.07 -0.26
CA GLY A 10 6.19 29.66 1.03
C GLY A 10 4.90 29.09 1.62
N ASN A 11 4.24 29.86 2.48
CA ASN A 11 2.97 29.44 3.05
C ASN A 11 1.83 29.77 2.08
N PRO A 12 0.94 28.82 1.74
CA PRO A 12 -0.19 29.10 0.86
C PRO A 12 -1.19 30.04 1.53
N ALA A 13 -1.95 30.78 0.72
CA ALA A 13 -3.03 31.66 1.19
C ALA A 13 -4.10 30.86 1.96
N GLN A 14 -4.35 29.61 1.56
CA GLN A 14 -5.24 28.69 2.24
C GLN A 14 -4.65 27.29 2.21
N ASN A 15 -4.78 26.58 3.33
CA ASN A 15 -4.63 25.13 3.37
C ASN A 15 -5.88 24.51 4.03
N CYS A 16 -5.87 23.20 4.28
CA CYS A 16 -7.04 22.47 4.81
C CYS A 16 -7.55 22.99 6.17
N THR A 17 -6.74 23.73 6.94
CA THR A 17 -7.07 24.14 8.32
C THR A 17 -6.95 25.64 8.58
N ILE A 18 -6.22 26.39 7.75
CA ILE A 18 -5.87 27.80 7.99
C ILE A 18 -6.08 28.60 6.71
N ILE A 19 -6.79 29.72 6.85
CA ILE A 19 -6.95 30.76 5.82
C ILE A 19 -6.12 31.97 6.24
N ARG A 20 -5.40 32.59 5.30
CA ARG A 20 -4.54 33.77 5.50
C ARG A 20 -4.99 34.94 4.63
N PRO A 21 -6.10 35.63 4.96
CA PRO A 21 -6.67 36.67 4.10
C PRO A 21 -5.75 37.87 3.90
N LEU A 22 -4.89 38.16 4.88
CA LEU A 22 -3.98 39.31 4.84
C LEU A 22 -2.66 39.04 4.13
N LEU A 23 -2.45 37.83 3.58
CA LEU A 23 -1.21 37.45 2.90
C LEU A 23 -0.85 38.33 1.68
N PRO A 24 -1.80 38.82 0.87
CA PRO A 24 -1.48 39.67 -0.28
C PRO A 24 -0.99 41.07 0.08
N PHE A 25 -1.28 41.55 1.30
CA PHE A 25 -1.04 42.94 1.69
C PHE A 25 0.30 43.11 2.40
N GLY A 26 1.00 44.18 2.05
CA GLY A 26 2.24 44.59 2.71
C GLY A 26 1.98 45.13 4.12
N ARG A 27 3.04 45.15 4.95
CA ARG A 27 2.98 45.72 6.30
C ARG A 27 2.55 47.20 6.27
N ASP A 28 3.15 47.97 5.38
CA ASP A 28 2.90 49.42 5.26
C ASP A 28 1.44 49.70 4.84
N GLU A 29 0.85 48.84 4.00
CA GLU A 29 -0.56 48.93 3.61
C GLU A 29 -1.50 48.62 4.78
N ILE A 30 -1.17 47.60 5.58
CA ILE A 30 -1.95 47.21 6.76
C ILE A 30 -1.89 48.33 7.83
N GLU A 31 -0.72 48.92 8.07
CA GLU A 31 -0.56 50.03 9.01
C GLU A 31 -1.28 51.29 8.55
N ALA A 32 -1.22 51.62 7.25
CA ALA A 32 -1.98 52.73 6.67
C ALA A 32 -3.48 52.51 6.81
N TYR A 33 -3.97 51.30 6.53
CA TYR A 33 -5.38 50.94 6.69
C TYR A 33 -5.83 51.05 8.16
N ALA A 34 -5.03 50.53 9.10
CA ALA A 34 -5.33 50.61 10.52
C ALA A 34 -5.42 52.07 10.99
N THR A 35 -4.48 52.92 10.56
CA THR A 35 -4.46 54.35 10.88
C THR A 35 -5.68 55.08 10.30
N ALA A 36 -5.99 54.86 9.02
CA ALA A 36 -7.12 55.49 8.34
C ALA A 36 -8.47 55.13 8.99
N ASN A 37 -8.58 53.93 9.56
CA ASN A 37 -9.77 53.45 10.24
C ASN A 37 -9.70 53.60 11.77
N SER A 38 -8.70 54.30 12.30
CA SER A 38 -8.51 54.51 13.76
C SER A 38 -8.52 53.21 14.58
N ILE A 39 -7.96 52.13 14.02
CA ILE A 39 -7.82 50.84 14.69
C ILE A 39 -6.64 50.93 15.66
N VAL A 40 -6.86 50.58 16.93
CA VAL A 40 -5.81 50.52 17.95
C VAL A 40 -5.27 49.09 18.04
N TRP A 41 -3.95 48.92 17.98
CA TRP A 41 -3.28 47.62 18.16
C TRP A 41 -2.19 47.69 19.24
N ARG A 42 -1.68 46.52 19.64
CA ARG A 42 -0.54 46.39 20.56
C ARG A 42 0.64 45.79 19.81
N GLU A 43 1.83 46.34 20.05
CA GLU A 43 3.07 45.79 19.52
C GLU A 43 3.61 44.69 20.44
N ASP A 44 3.93 43.54 19.86
CA ASP A 44 4.54 42.43 20.60
C ASP A 44 6.03 42.70 20.82
N SER A 45 6.47 42.67 22.08
CA SER A 45 7.87 42.85 22.48
C SER A 45 8.84 41.86 21.81
N SER A 46 8.37 40.67 21.40
CA SER A 46 9.19 39.69 20.70
C SER A 46 9.54 40.09 19.26
N ASN A 47 8.82 41.05 18.67
CA ASN A 47 9.07 41.56 17.32
C ASN A 47 10.38 42.33 17.20
N THR A 48 10.94 42.83 18.30
CA THR A 48 12.21 43.60 18.29
C THR A 48 13.44 42.71 18.45
N SER A 49 13.26 41.43 18.80
CA SER A 49 14.37 40.53 19.09
C SER A 49 14.95 39.89 17.83
N ASP A 50 16.27 39.97 17.67
CA ASP A 50 17.03 39.26 16.63
C ASP A 50 17.38 37.81 17.00
N LYS A 51 16.82 37.27 18.09
CA LYS A 51 17.07 35.89 18.53
C LYS A 51 16.68 34.86 17.46
N TYR A 52 15.58 35.12 16.74
CA TYR A 52 15.07 34.21 15.71
C TYR A 52 15.60 34.58 14.33
N LEU A 53 16.01 33.57 13.55
CA LEU A 53 16.53 33.76 12.19
C LEU A 53 15.58 34.58 11.30
N ARG A 54 14.26 34.38 11.44
CA ARG A 54 13.23 35.15 10.72
C ARG A 54 13.33 36.65 11.01
N ASN A 55 13.52 37.02 12.27
CA ASN A 55 13.62 38.43 12.68
C ASN A 55 14.92 39.05 12.16
N ARG A 56 16.04 38.31 12.22
CA ARG A 56 17.31 38.73 11.60
C ARG A 56 17.17 38.96 10.10
N ILE A 57 16.50 38.06 9.37
CA ILE A 57 16.21 38.25 7.94
C ILE A 57 15.43 39.54 7.73
N ARG A 58 14.38 39.78 8.52
CA ARG A 58 13.53 40.97 8.42
C ARG A 58 14.27 42.27 8.74
N HIS A 59 15.09 42.31 9.80
CA HIS A 59 15.72 43.53 10.29
C HIS A 59 17.07 43.83 9.64
N GLN A 60 17.82 42.81 9.27
CA GLN A 60 19.20 42.98 8.80
C GLN A 60 19.33 42.76 7.29
N ILE A 61 18.54 41.87 6.70
CA ILE A 61 18.72 41.46 5.29
C ILE A 61 17.73 42.17 4.36
N VAL A 62 16.43 42.14 4.69
CA VAL A 62 15.39 42.75 3.85
C VAL A 62 15.63 44.25 3.59
N PRO A 63 16.08 45.08 4.56
CA PRO A 63 16.35 46.49 4.29
C PRO A 63 17.47 46.70 3.27
N ILE A 64 18.56 45.94 3.38
CA ILE A 64 19.69 45.98 2.43
C ILE A 64 19.20 45.59 1.02
N LEU A 65 18.36 44.56 0.91
CA LEU A 65 17.81 44.14 -0.39
C LEU A 65 16.90 45.22 -1.01
N LYS A 66 16.11 45.93 -0.19
CA LYS A 66 15.29 47.07 -0.65
C LYS A 66 16.16 48.26 -1.07
N GLU A 67 17.27 48.52 -0.37
CA GLU A 67 18.21 49.59 -0.70
C GLU A 67 18.90 49.32 -2.05
N LEU A 68 19.36 48.08 -2.27
CA LEU A 68 20.00 47.67 -3.52
C LEU A 68 19.03 47.69 -4.71
N ASN A 69 17.77 47.35 -4.48
CA ASN A 69 16.72 47.40 -5.50
C ASN A 69 15.36 47.73 -4.86
N PRO A 70 14.86 48.97 -5.03
CA PRO A 70 13.55 49.38 -4.48
C PRO A 70 12.38 48.50 -4.94
N ASN A 71 12.49 47.89 -6.13
CA ASN A 71 11.49 46.99 -6.69
C ASN A 71 11.70 45.51 -6.32
N PHE A 72 12.64 45.20 -5.42
CA PHE A 72 12.98 43.84 -5.04
C PHE A 72 11.76 43.03 -4.58
N LEU A 73 10.90 43.61 -3.74
CA LEU A 73 9.72 42.92 -3.23
C LEU A 73 8.72 42.56 -4.34
N ASN A 74 8.51 43.45 -5.32
CA ASN A 74 7.63 43.19 -6.45
C ASN A 74 8.20 42.08 -7.34
N GLY A 75 9.51 42.12 -7.63
CA GLY A 75 10.19 41.07 -8.39
C GLY A 75 10.18 39.71 -7.66
N PHE A 76 10.29 39.74 -6.33
CA PHE A 76 10.18 38.55 -5.50
C PHE A 76 8.76 37.97 -5.51
N GLN A 77 7.72 38.80 -5.41
CA GLN A 77 6.32 38.37 -5.55
C GLN A 77 6.03 37.75 -6.91
N ASN A 78 6.50 38.36 -8.01
CA ASN A 78 6.36 37.79 -9.35
C ASN A 78 7.04 36.41 -9.45
N THR A 79 8.26 36.30 -8.92
CA THR A 79 8.99 35.03 -8.88
C THR A 79 8.24 33.98 -8.06
N LEU A 80 7.69 34.37 -6.91
CA LEU A 80 6.88 33.49 -6.08
C LEU A 80 5.64 33.00 -6.83
N GLY A 81 4.95 33.88 -7.56
CA GLY A 81 3.83 33.52 -8.43
C GLY A 81 4.21 32.52 -9.51
N HIS A 82 5.35 32.72 -10.18
CA HIS A 82 5.87 31.77 -11.17
C HIS A 82 6.19 30.39 -10.55
N LEU A 83 6.78 30.38 -9.35
CA LEU A 83 7.09 29.14 -8.63
C LEU A 83 5.80 28.40 -8.22
N GLN A 84 4.78 29.13 -7.74
CA GLN A 84 3.48 28.55 -7.40
C GLN A 84 2.78 27.97 -8.63
N GLN A 85 2.79 28.68 -9.76
CA GLN A 85 2.27 28.15 -11.02
C GLN A 85 3.02 26.89 -11.46
N THR A 86 4.36 26.89 -11.31
CA THR A 86 5.18 25.72 -11.63
C THR A 86 4.86 24.54 -10.70
N GLU A 87 4.63 24.79 -9.42
CA GLU A 87 4.21 23.76 -8.44
C GLU A 87 2.87 23.15 -8.84
N THR A 88 1.90 23.96 -9.23
CA THR A 88 0.61 23.48 -9.75
C THR A 88 0.79 22.61 -11.00
N LEU A 89 1.61 23.04 -11.97
CA LEU A 89 1.90 22.25 -13.17
C LEU A 89 2.52 20.89 -12.83
N VAL A 90 3.43 20.85 -11.84
CA VAL A 90 4.01 19.60 -11.35
C VAL A 90 2.94 18.72 -10.71
N GLN A 91 2.06 19.30 -9.89
CA GLN A 91 0.98 18.56 -9.24
C GLN A 91 -0.03 17.97 -10.24
N ASP A 92 -0.35 18.72 -11.30
CA ASP A 92 -1.21 18.25 -12.39
C ASP A 92 -0.57 17.06 -13.10
N ALA A 93 0.71 17.15 -13.47
CA ALA A 93 1.44 16.06 -14.11
C ALA A 93 1.56 14.82 -13.21
N VAL A 94 1.82 15.01 -11.91
CA VAL A 94 1.88 13.94 -10.92
C VAL A 94 0.53 13.21 -10.84
N THR A 95 -0.57 13.96 -10.83
CA THR A 95 -1.94 13.42 -10.73
C THR A 95 -2.33 12.68 -12.01
N GLU A 96 -2.04 13.26 -13.17
CA GLU A 96 -2.31 12.66 -14.48
C GLU A 96 -1.57 11.33 -14.62
N LEU A 97 -0.26 11.30 -14.36
CA LEU A 97 0.54 10.09 -14.47
C LEU A 97 0.16 9.04 -13.43
N TYR A 98 -0.21 9.45 -12.21
CA TYR A 98 -0.70 8.55 -11.18
C TYR A 98 -1.88 7.73 -11.70
N SER A 99 -2.88 8.37 -12.29
CA SER A 99 -4.07 7.70 -12.84
C SER A 99 -3.77 6.71 -13.97
N LYS A 100 -2.68 6.91 -14.73
CA LYS A 100 -2.28 6.06 -15.86
C LYS A 100 -1.45 4.84 -15.45
N ILE A 101 -0.74 4.95 -14.33
CA ILE A 101 0.27 3.97 -13.89
C ILE A 101 -0.19 3.18 -12.66
N VAL A 102 -0.89 3.84 -11.74
CA VAL A 102 -1.30 3.26 -10.47
C VAL A 102 -2.70 2.70 -10.60
N ILE A 103 -2.83 1.39 -10.45
CA ILE A 103 -4.09 0.68 -10.44
C ILE A 103 -4.47 0.42 -8.99
N LYS A 104 -5.62 0.93 -8.55
CA LYS A 104 -6.16 0.65 -7.22
C LYS A 104 -6.97 -0.64 -7.26
N LYS A 105 -6.57 -1.62 -6.47
CA LYS A 105 -7.36 -2.82 -6.13
C LYS A 105 -7.75 -2.72 -4.66
N GLU A 106 -8.87 -3.30 -4.25
CA GLU A 106 -9.51 -3.18 -2.92
C GLU A 106 -8.64 -2.57 -1.80
N GLN A 107 -7.61 -3.30 -1.36
CA GLN A 107 -6.70 -2.91 -0.26
C GLN A 107 -5.24 -2.68 -0.71
N GLN A 108 -4.99 -2.58 -2.01
CA GLN A 108 -3.64 -2.52 -2.57
C GLN A 108 -3.53 -1.51 -3.72
N LEU A 109 -2.40 -0.81 -3.79
CA LEU A 109 -2.03 -0.02 -4.97
C LEU A 109 -0.98 -0.77 -5.79
N HIS A 110 -1.25 -0.92 -7.08
CA HIS A 110 -0.40 -1.63 -8.04
C HIS A 110 0.24 -0.59 -8.96
N ILE A 111 1.53 -0.34 -8.79
CA ILE A 111 2.30 0.61 -9.60
C ILE A 111 3.02 -0.16 -10.71
N ALA A 112 2.62 0.04 -11.96
CA ALA A 112 3.21 -0.66 -13.10
C ALA A 112 4.65 -0.20 -13.38
N ILE A 113 5.62 -1.10 -13.20
CA ILE A 113 7.05 -0.81 -13.31
C ILE A 113 7.45 -0.49 -14.75
N GLU A 114 6.93 -1.23 -15.73
CA GLU A 114 7.26 -1.01 -17.14
C GLU A 114 6.87 0.40 -17.58
N LYS A 115 5.64 0.84 -17.25
CA LYS A 115 5.17 2.20 -17.54
C LYS A 115 6.00 3.25 -16.80
N LEU A 116 6.36 2.99 -15.54
CA LEU A 116 7.16 3.89 -14.73
C LEU A 116 8.56 4.11 -15.33
N LYS A 117 9.20 3.05 -15.84
CA LYS A 117 10.54 3.12 -16.46
C LYS A 117 10.59 3.93 -17.76
N LEU A 118 9.46 4.08 -18.45
CA LEU A 118 9.37 4.90 -19.66
C LEU A 118 9.39 6.41 -19.36
N ILE A 119 9.18 6.81 -18.11
CA ILE A 119 9.06 8.21 -17.73
C ILE A 119 10.43 8.79 -17.34
N PRO A 120 10.87 9.89 -17.98
CA PRO A 120 12.02 10.65 -17.51
C PRO A 120 11.78 11.13 -16.07
N ASN A 121 12.77 10.95 -15.19
CA ASN A 121 12.69 11.34 -13.77
C ASN A 121 11.64 10.60 -12.94
N TYR A 122 11.34 9.33 -13.26
CA TYR A 122 10.39 8.50 -12.50
C TYR A 122 10.59 8.50 -10.97
N LYS A 123 11.83 8.70 -10.49
CA LYS A 123 12.15 8.80 -9.06
C LYS A 123 11.38 9.93 -8.36
N ALA A 124 11.22 11.08 -9.02
CA ALA A 124 10.48 12.22 -8.47
C ALA A 124 8.98 11.92 -8.34
N TYR A 125 8.40 11.26 -9.33
CA TYR A 125 7.00 10.80 -9.26
C TYR A 125 6.81 9.78 -8.15
N LEU A 126 7.71 8.80 -8.05
CA LEU A 126 7.66 7.79 -7.01
C LEU A 126 7.78 8.40 -5.61
N TYR A 127 8.64 9.42 -5.45
CA TYR A 127 8.71 10.22 -4.23
C TYR A 127 7.37 10.87 -3.89
N GLN A 128 6.78 11.60 -4.85
CA GLN A 128 5.51 12.29 -4.63
C GLN A 128 4.36 11.32 -4.30
N TRP A 129 4.33 10.15 -4.93
CA TRP A 129 3.29 9.15 -4.67
C TRP A 129 3.47 8.41 -3.36
N LEU A 130 4.71 8.13 -2.94
CA LEU A 130 4.99 7.31 -1.75
C LEU A 130 5.26 8.12 -0.48
N LYS A 131 5.59 9.43 -0.58
CA LYS A 131 5.83 10.29 0.60
C LYS A 131 4.69 10.28 1.63
N PRO A 132 3.40 10.22 1.25
CA PRO A 132 2.31 10.22 2.24
C PRO A 132 2.26 8.96 3.11
N TYR A 133 2.95 7.88 2.69
CA TYR A 133 2.95 6.59 3.38
C TYR A 133 4.11 6.42 4.37
N GLY A 134 4.90 7.47 4.57
CA GLY A 134 5.91 7.52 5.64
C GLY A 134 7.20 6.76 5.37
N PHE A 135 7.52 6.44 4.11
CA PHE A 135 8.81 5.84 3.78
C PHE A 135 9.96 6.86 3.85
N THR A 136 11.12 6.42 4.33
CA THR A 136 12.31 7.27 4.50
C THR A 136 13.54 6.79 3.72
N ALA A 137 13.66 5.47 3.50
CA ALA A 137 14.77 4.85 2.78
C ALA A 137 14.58 4.94 1.25
N TRP A 138 14.68 6.15 0.70
CA TRP A 138 14.37 6.43 -0.71
C TRP A 138 15.28 5.70 -1.71
N ASP A 139 16.57 5.57 -1.42
CA ASP A 139 17.48 4.83 -2.30
C ASP A 139 17.10 3.36 -2.42
N ASP A 140 16.64 2.74 -1.33
CA ASP A 140 16.14 1.37 -1.35
C ASP A 140 14.87 1.24 -2.19
N ILE A 141 13.96 2.21 -2.10
CA ILE A 141 12.73 2.25 -2.91
C ILE A 141 13.07 2.37 -4.40
N TYR A 142 14.02 3.23 -4.77
CA TYR A 142 14.46 3.36 -6.16
C TYR A 142 15.12 2.08 -6.67
N ASN A 143 15.91 1.41 -5.82
CA ASN A 143 16.54 0.14 -6.14
C ASN A 143 15.55 -1.03 -6.20
N LEU A 144 14.43 -0.95 -5.47
CA LEU A 144 13.39 -1.99 -5.41
C LEU A 144 12.80 -2.30 -6.79
N ILE A 145 12.71 -1.30 -7.67
CA ILE A 145 12.21 -1.45 -9.05
C ILE A 145 13.01 -2.51 -9.83
N ASN A 146 14.31 -2.61 -9.60
CA ASN A 146 15.21 -3.54 -10.28
C ASN A 146 15.56 -4.77 -9.41
N ALA A 147 14.98 -4.88 -8.22
CA ALA A 147 15.21 -6.01 -7.34
C ALA A 147 14.48 -7.27 -7.81
N GLN A 148 14.91 -8.41 -7.27
CA GLN A 148 14.21 -9.68 -7.44
C GLN A 148 12.79 -9.61 -6.84
N SER A 149 11.85 -10.32 -7.46
CA SER A 149 10.48 -10.45 -6.97
C SER A 149 10.48 -11.04 -5.56
N GLY A 150 9.66 -10.47 -4.67
CA GLY A 150 9.60 -10.85 -3.26
C GLY A 150 10.35 -9.92 -2.31
N LYS A 151 11.20 -8.99 -2.80
CA LYS A 151 11.86 -8.00 -1.93
C LYS A 151 10.81 -7.02 -1.38
N GLN A 152 10.92 -6.69 -0.10
CA GLN A 152 9.98 -5.84 0.64
C GLN A 152 10.68 -4.67 1.31
N LEU A 153 9.96 -3.56 1.44
CA LEU A 153 10.31 -2.41 2.27
C LEU A 153 9.11 -2.04 3.13
N PHE A 154 9.38 -1.44 4.29
CA PHE A 154 8.36 -1.17 5.29
C PHE A 154 8.43 0.29 5.75
N SER A 155 7.27 0.87 6.01
CA SER A 155 7.09 2.03 6.86
C SER A 155 6.38 1.61 8.16
N GLU A 156 5.90 2.57 8.95
CA GLU A 156 5.20 2.30 10.20
C GLU A 156 3.88 1.54 10.01
N ASN A 157 3.16 1.83 8.91
CA ASN A 157 1.81 1.30 8.67
C ASN A 157 1.66 0.62 7.31
N TYR A 158 2.70 0.64 6.47
CA TYR A 158 2.61 0.20 5.09
C TYR A 158 3.79 -0.67 4.69
N ARG A 159 3.53 -1.57 3.74
CA ARG A 159 4.53 -2.42 3.10
C ARG A 159 4.53 -2.13 1.60
N LEU A 160 5.73 -1.99 1.05
CA LEU A 160 5.98 -1.91 -0.39
C LEU A 160 6.71 -3.18 -0.84
N LEU A 161 6.08 -3.95 -1.73
CA LEU A 161 6.57 -5.23 -2.23
C LEU A 161 6.86 -5.15 -3.72
N LYS A 162 7.99 -5.70 -4.15
CA LYS A 162 8.26 -5.98 -5.57
C LYS A 162 7.59 -7.30 -5.97
N ASP A 163 6.61 -7.25 -6.86
CA ASP A 163 6.02 -8.45 -7.46
C ASP A 163 6.04 -8.37 -8.99
N ARG A 164 6.95 -9.13 -9.60
CA ARG A 164 7.16 -9.19 -11.06
C ARG A 164 7.18 -7.79 -11.69
N ASP A 165 6.14 -7.38 -12.41
CA ASP A 165 6.11 -6.12 -13.15
C ASP A 165 5.45 -4.97 -12.37
N TYR A 166 5.16 -5.19 -11.08
CA TYR A 166 4.48 -4.23 -10.22
C TYR A 166 5.26 -3.97 -8.92
N LEU A 167 5.14 -2.73 -8.42
CA LEU A 167 5.32 -2.42 -7.00
C LEU A 167 3.95 -2.41 -6.35
N LEU A 168 3.79 -3.17 -5.28
CA LEU A 168 2.56 -3.35 -4.56
C LEU A 168 2.66 -2.64 -3.23
N LEU A 169 1.83 -1.62 -3.02
CA LEU A 169 1.74 -0.91 -1.76
C LEU A 169 0.45 -1.33 -1.04
N GLU A 170 0.59 -1.73 0.20
CA GLU A 170 -0.54 -2.16 1.02
C GLU A 170 -0.35 -1.77 2.49
N LYS A 171 -1.45 -1.73 3.22
CA LYS A 171 -1.40 -1.52 4.66
C LYS A 171 -0.83 -2.76 5.32
N GLN A 172 0.05 -2.58 6.32
CA GLN A 172 0.51 -3.69 7.13
C GLN A 172 -0.68 -4.23 7.93
N HIS A 173 -1.01 -5.49 7.69
CA HIS A 173 -1.91 -6.25 8.53
C HIS A 173 -1.07 -7.04 9.53
N THR A 174 -1.36 -6.90 10.81
CA THR A 174 -0.90 -7.85 11.81
C THR A 174 -1.70 -9.13 11.56
N HIS A 175 -1.15 -10.06 10.76
CA HIS A 175 -1.78 -11.38 10.58
C HIS A 175 -1.80 -12.07 11.94
N GLN A 176 -2.89 -11.96 12.68
CA GLN A 176 -3.22 -12.95 13.69
C GLN A 176 -3.40 -14.26 12.93
N THR A 177 -2.72 -15.33 13.37
CA THR A 177 -2.91 -16.67 12.83
C THR A 177 -4.33 -17.14 13.13
N GLU A 178 -5.27 -16.73 12.30
CA GLU A 178 -6.64 -17.21 12.38
C GLU A 178 -6.68 -18.65 11.89
N THR A 179 -7.13 -19.54 12.77
CA THR A 179 -7.43 -20.92 12.45
C THR A 179 -8.90 -21.16 12.71
N VAL A 180 -9.62 -21.74 11.75
CA VAL A 180 -11.03 -22.06 11.92
C VAL A 180 -11.24 -23.56 11.83
N GLN A 181 -12.02 -24.10 12.77
CA GLN A 181 -12.43 -25.49 12.75
C GLN A 181 -13.72 -25.63 11.93
N ILE A 182 -13.77 -26.65 11.07
CA ILE A 182 -14.91 -26.96 10.21
C ILE A 182 -15.37 -28.39 10.52
N THR A 183 -16.62 -28.56 10.92
CA THR A 183 -17.23 -29.89 11.03
C THR A 183 -18.05 -30.23 9.80
N GLU A 184 -18.52 -31.47 9.74
CA GLU A 184 -19.44 -31.91 8.70
C GLU A 184 -20.74 -31.10 8.73
N ASN A 185 -21.31 -30.86 7.54
CA ASN A 185 -22.53 -30.11 7.30
C ASN A 185 -22.48 -28.66 7.79
N GLN A 186 -21.29 -28.07 7.76
CA GLN A 186 -21.07 -26.66 8.06
C GLN A 186 -20.58 -25.90 6.84
N GLU A 187 -20.93 -24.61 6.88
CA GLU A 187 -20.36 -23.58 6.04
C GLU A 187 -19.50 -22.67 6.91
N VAL A 188 -18.30 -22.36 6.43
CA VAL A 188 -17.36 -21.48 7.13
C VAL A 188 -16.89 -20.41 6.15
N THR A 189 -16.96 -19.17 6.61
CA THR A 189 -16.41 -18.00 5.91
C THR A 189 -15.27 -17.42 6.74
N LEU A 190 -14.10 -17.29 6.12
CA LEU A 190 -12.90 -16.72 6.72
C LEU A 190 -12.20 -15.82 5.70
N GLU A 191 -12.04 -14.53 6.02
CA GLU A 191 -11.58 -13.51 5.08
C GLU A 191 -12.37 -13.57 3.74
N GLN A 192 -11.68 -13.84 2.63
CA GLN A 192 -12.24 -13.93 1.27
C GLN A 192 -12.57 -15.38 0.87
N VAL A 193 -12.48 -16.33 1.80
CA VAL A 193 -12.66 -17.77 1.54
C VAL A 193 -13.93 -18.26 2.20
N ARG A 194 -14.86 -18.79 1.39
CA ARG A 194 -16.06 -19.49 1.86
C ARG A 194 -15.95 -20.97 1.49
N LEU A 195 -15.94 -21.82 2.51
CA LEU A 195 -15.89 -23.27 2.37
C LEU A 195 -17.18 -23.91 2.86
N THR A 196 -17.64 -24.88 2.10
CA THR A 196 -18.77 -25.74 2.47
C THR A 196 -18.34 -27.20 2.52
N VAL A 197 -18.70 -27.90 3.60
CA VAL A 197 -18.37 -29.32 3.81
C VAL A 197 -19.66 -30.11 4.02
N TYR A 198 -20.00 -30.99 3.09
CA TYR A 198 -21.23 -31.79 3.15
C TYR A 198 -20.99 -33.24 2.72
N SER A 199 -21.71 -34.18 3.34
CA SER A 199 -21.74 -35.58 2.89
C SER A 199 -22.55 -35.73 1.61
N VAL A 200 -22.04 -36.53 0.68
CA VAL A 200 -22.67 -36.81 -0.62
C VAL A 200 -22.62 -38.29 -0.92
N THR A 201 -23.55 -38.76 -1.75
CA THR A 201 -23.59 -40.16 -2.22
C THR A 201 -22.95 -40.35 -3.59
N ASN A 202 -22.84 -39.28 -4.38
CA ASN A 202 -22.31 -39.32 -5.74
C ASN A 202 -21.25 -38.23 -5.96
N VAL A 203 -20.26 -38.56 -6.77
CA VAL A 203 -19.21 -37.65 -7.22
C VAL A 203 -19.69 -36.95 -8.49
N THR A 204 -19.55 -35.63 -8.55
CA THR A 204 -19.81 -34.86 -9.77
C THR A 204 -18.49 -34.38 -10.37
N GLU A 205 -18.39 -34.28 -11.70
CA GLU A 205 -17.21 -33.67 -12.33
C GLU A 205 -17.02 -32.22 -11.85
N ASP A 206 -15.84 -31.91 -11.33
CA ASP A 206 -15.38 -30.53 -11.16
C ASP A 206 -14.36 -30.19 -12.25
N ARG A 207 -14.65 -29.13 -13.02
CA ARG A 207 -13.77 -28.63 -14.08
C ARG A 207 -12.94 -27.41 -13.62
N GLY A 208 -13.05 -27.01 -12.35
CA GLY A 208 -12.48 -25.75 -11.84
C GLY A 208 -11.46 -25.85 -10.70
N GLY A 209 -11.24 -27.02 -10.11
CA GLY A 209 -10.34 -27.17 -8.94
C GLY A 209 -10.87 -26.48 -7.68
N LYS A 210 -12.18 -26.18 -7.66
CA LYS A 210 -12.89 -25.53 -6.55
C LYS A 210 -13.63 -26.53 -5.69
N VAL A 211 -13.71 -27.78 -6.11
CA VAL A 211 -14.37 -28.85 -5.39
C VAL A 211 -13.39 -30.01 -5.26
N ILE A 212 -13.36 -30.62 -4.09
CA ILE A 212 -12.71 -31.91 -3.88
C ILE A 212 -13.69 -32.88 -3.25
N PHE A 213 -13.54 -34.15 -3.62
CA PHE A 213 -14.24 -35.27 -3.01
C PHE A 213 -13.23 -36.08 -2.24
N VAL A 214 -13.52 -36.32 -0.97
CA VAL A 214 -12.61 -37.03 -0.07
C VAL A 214 -13.34 -38.16 0.64
N ASP A 215 -12.60 -39.23 0.90
CA ASP A 215 -13.06 -40.34 1.71
C ASP A 215 -13.17 -39.89 3.18
N LYS A 216 -14.40 -39.91 3.71
CA LYS A 216 -14.71 -39.49 5.09
C LYS A 216 -13.98 -40.36 6.10
N ASP A 217 -13.82 -41.65 5.83
CA ASP A 217 -13.25 -42.60 6.77
C ASP A 217 -11.73 -42.39 6.94
N LYS A 218 -11.11 -41.67 6.00
CA LYS A 218 -9.70 -41.25 6.06
C LYS A 218 -9.49 -39.92 6.79
N LEU A 219 -10.56 -39.17 7.09
CA LEU A 219 -10.48 -37.85 7.72
C LEU A 219 -10.53 -37.90 9.25
N LYS A 220 -9.84 -36.96 9.89
CA LYS A 220 -9.93 -36.63 11.31
C LYS A 220 -10.64 -35.29 11.45
N LEU A 221 -11.87 -35.32 11.98
CA LEU A 221 -12.67 -34.14 12.27
C LEU A 221 -12.36 -33.57 13.67
N PRO A 222 -12.52 -32.24 13.90
CA PRO A 222 -12.86 -31.22 12.90
C PRO A 222 -11.70 -30.94 11.93
N LEU A 223 -12.02 -30.56 10.70
CA LEU A 223 -11.02 -30.06 9.77
C LEU A 223 -10.54 -28.68 10.24
N ILE A 224 -9.30 -28.33 9.94
CA ILE A 224 -8.69 -27.07 10.35
C ILE A 224 -8.32 -26.28 9.11
N LEU A 225 -8.93 -25.11 8.94
CA LEU A 225 -8.53 -24.12 7.94
C LEU A 225 -7.49 -23.20 8.55
N ARG A 226 -6.28 -23.17 7.98
CA ARG A 226 -5.17 -22.34 8.47
C ARG A 226 -4.25 -21.85 7.34
N LYS A 227 -3.44 -20.84 7.62
CA LYS A 227 -2.31 -20.47 6.76
C LYS A 227 -1.21 -21.54 6.80
N TRP A 228 -0.42 -21.59 5.73
CA TRP A 228 0.72 -22.50 5.63
C TRP A 228 1.82 -22.14 6.64
N LYS A 229 2.61 -23.13 7.03
CA LYS A 229 3.75 -23.02 7.94
C LYS A 229 4.98 -23.63 7.29
N GLU A 230 6.16 -23.14 7.67
CA GLU A 230 7.39 -23.74 7.19
C GLU A 230 7.49 -25.21 7.62
N GLY A 231 7.89 -26.07 6.70
CA GLY A 231 7.94 -27.52 6.91
C GLY A 231 6.70 -28.28 6.44
N ASP A 232 5.57 -27.59 6.19
CA ASP A 232 4.35 -28.21 5.67
C ASP A 232 4.62 -29.03 4.39
N TYR A 233 4.03 -30.21 4.32
CA TYR A 233 4.11 -31.10 3.17
C TYR A 233 2.79 -31.83 2.93
N PHE A 234 2.58 -32.26 1.70
CA PHE A 234 1.42 -33.04 1.29
C PHE A 234 1.80 -34.00 0.16
N TYR A 235 0.85 -34.81 -0.29
CA TYR A 235 1.01 -35.76 -1.38
C TYR A 235 0.07 -35.36 -2.52
N PRO A 236 0.53 -34.50 -3.47
CA PRO A 236 -0.38 -33.90 -4.44
C PRO A 236 -1.06 -34.95 -5.31
N SER A 237 -2.38 -34.81 -5.47
CA SER A 237 -3.18 -35.54 -6.46
C SER A 237 -2.56 -35.45 -7.86
N GLY A 238 -2.51 -36.57 -8.58
CA GLY A 238 -1.91 -36.67 -9.92
C GLY A 238 -0.39 -36.57 -9.98
N MET A 239 0.31 -36.53 -8.83
CA MET A 239 1.78 -36.53 -8.76
C MET A 239 2.30 -37.71 -7.93
N THR A 240 3.56 -38.07 -8.15
CA THR A 240 4.25 -39.12 -7.38
C THR A 240 5.04 -38.53 -6.21
N GLY A 241 4.84 -39.15 -5.03
CA GLY A 241 5.63 -38.87 -3.84
C GLY A 241 5.14 -37.68 -2.98
N ARG A 242 5.96 -37.35 -1.98
CA ARG A 242 5.72 -36.27 -1.01
C ARG A 242 6.30 -34.96 -1.53
N LYS A 243 5.59 -33.85 -1.33
CA LYS A 243 6.04 -32.50 -1.74
C LYS A 243 5.91 -31.51 -0.59
N LYS A 244 6.97 -30.74 -0.32
CA LYS A 244 6.90 -29.58 0.58
C LYS A 244 6.00 -28.52 -0.05
N ILE A 245 5.15 -27.86 0.74
CA ILE A 245 4.28 -26.78 0.29
C ILE A 245 5.10 -25.62 -0.31
N SER A 246 6.24 -25.28 0.29
CA SER A 246 7.14 -24.26 -0.25
C SER A 246 7.66 -24.59 -1.66
N LYS A 247 7.94 -25.88 -1.94
CA LYS A 247 8.34 -26.34 -3.27
C LYS A 247 7.16 -26.34 -4.24
N TYR A 248 5.97 -26.77 -3.79
CA TYR A 248 4.75 -26.70 -4.58
C TYR A 248 4.45 -25.26 -5.03
N PHE A 249 4.50 -24.29 -4.12
CA PHE A 249 4.33 -22.87 -4.45
C PHE A 249 5.35 -22.35 -5.46
N LYS A 250 6.61 -22.80 -5.39
CA LYS A 250 7.62 -22.43 -6.38
C LYS A 250 7.28 -22.97 -7.76
N ASP A 251 6.90 -24.25 -7.85
CA ASP A 251 6.59 -24.92 -9.12
C ASP A 251 5.34 -24.32 -9.78
N GLU A 252 4.33 -23.96 -8.99
CA GLU A 252 3.12 -23.26 -9.44
C GLU A 252 3.31 -21.74 -9.59
N LYS A 253 4.55 -21.24 -9.44
CA LYS A 253 4.93 -19.82 -9.57
C LYS A 253 4.15 -18.85 -8.67
N PHE A 254 3.78 -19.26 -7.46
CA PHE A 254 3.11 -18.39 -6.50
C PHE A 254 3.97 -17.17 -6.17
N SER A 255 3.38 -15.98 -6.27
CA SER A 255 3.93 -14.75 -5.71
C SER A 255 3.99 -14.83 -4.18
N LEU A 256 4.64 -13.85 -3.55
CA LEU A 256 4.66 -13.78 -2.08
C LEU A 256 3.24 -13.59 -1.53
N ILE A 257 2.42 -12.79 -2.20
CA ILE A 257 1.01 -12.57 -1.84
C ILE A 257 0.19 -13.84 -2.02
N ASP A 258 0.38 -14.57 -3.13
CA ASP A 258 -0.34 -15.85 -3.34
C ASP A 258 -0.06 -16.83 -2.19
N LYS A 259 1.17 -16.83 -1.64
CA LYS A 259 1.53 -17.67 -0.49
C LYS A 259 0.86 -17.19 0.81
N GLU A 260 0.84 -15.89 1.07
CA GLU A 260 0.19 -15.30 2.25
C GLU A 260 -1.34 -15.50 2.22
N ASN A 261 -1.94 -15.44 1.05
CA ASN A 261 -3.39 -15.63 0.86
C ASN A 261 -3.78 -17.11 0.72
N CYS A 262 -2.81 -18.01 0.55
CA CYS A 262 -3.09 -19.44 0.44
C CYS A 262 -3.57 -20.02 1.77
N TRP A 263 -4.73 -20.66 1.71
CA TRP A 263 -5.28 -21.44 2.81
C TRP A 263 -5.02 -22.93 2.62
N LEU A 264 -4.76 -23.61 3.73
CA LEU A 264 -4.65 -25.07 3.79
C LEU A 264 -5.81 -25.60 4.62
N LEU A 265 -6.48 -26.62 4.08
CA LEU A 265 -7.44 -27.42 4.82
C LEU A 265 -6.74 -28.67 5.34
N CYS A 266 -6.77 -28.87 6.65
CA CYS A 266 -6.06 -29.94 7.33
C CYS A 266 -7.02 -30.88 8.06
N SER A 267 -6.67 -32.16 8.11
CA SER A 267 -7.27 -33.22 8.91
C SER A 267 -6.26 -33.60 9.99
N GLY A 268 -6.40 -33.05 11.19
CA GLY A 268 -5.31 -33.02 12.17
C GLY A 268 -4.10 -32.24 11.61
N ASP A 269 -2.92 -32.86 11.61
CA ASP A 269 -1.69 -32.26 11.07
C ASP A 269 -1.51 -32.47 9.55
N GLU A 270 -2.38 -33.27 8.93
CA GLU A 270 -2.24 -33.67 7.54
C GLU A 270 -3.02 -32.73 6.61
N ILE A 271 -2.36 -32.25 5.56
CA ILE A 271 -3.02 -31.39 4.57
C ILE A 271 -3.92 -32.26 3.69
N VAL A 272 -5.20 -31.88 3.62
CA VAL A 272 -6.21 -32.47 2.75
C VAL A 272 -6.29 -31.70 1.43
N TRP A 273 -6.17 -30.37 1.51
CA TRP A 273 -6.33 -29.49 0.36
C TRP A 273 -5.48 -28.23 0.47
N VAL A 274 -4.71 -27.95 -0.58
CA VAL A 274 -4.28 -26.57 -0.87
C VAL A 274 -5.47 -25.89 -1.52
N VAL A 275 -6.20 -25.08 -0.75
CA VAL A 275 -7.55 -24.62 -1.07
C VAL A 275 -7.60 -23.92 -2.43
N GLY A 276 -8.53 -24.35 -3.29
CA GLY A 276 -8.69 -23.85 -4.66
C GLY A 276 -7.59 -24.25 -5.64
N LYS A 277 -6.70 -25.19 -5.28
CA LYS A 277 -5.51 -25.55 -6.07
C LYS A 277 -5.33 -27.05 -6.25
N ARG A 278 -5.02 -27.79 -5.17
CA ARG A 278 -4.63 -29.21 -5.28
C ARG A 278 -4.94 -30.00 -4.03
N SER A 279 -5.66 -31.11 -4.17
CA SER A 279 -5.94 -32.08 -3.10
C SER A 279 -4.73 -32.96 -2.79
N ASP A 280 -4.72 -33.53 -1.58
CA ASP A 280 -3.81 -34.60 -1.18
C ASP A 280 -4.42 -35.97 -1.52
N ARG A 281 -3.68 -36.78 -2.28
CA ARG A 281 -4.10 -38.08 -2.80
C ARG A 281 -4.41 -39.11 -1.71
N ARG A 282 -3.90 -38.93 -0.48
CA ARG A 282 -4.18 -39.85 0.63
C ARG A 282 -5.65 -39.84 1.02
N PHE A 283 -6.35 -38.75 0.75
CA PHE A 283 -7.77 -38.59 1.07
C PHE A 283 -8.67 -38.80 -0.15
N GLU A 284 -8.12 -39.19 -1.30
CA GLU A 284 -8.92 -39.50 -2.49
C GLU A 284 -9.85 -40.69 -2.23
N ILE A 285 -10.98 -40.63 -2.92
CA ILE A 285 -11.95 -41.72 -3.03
C ILE A 285 -11.35 -42.90 -3.80
N GLU A 286 -11.65 -44.10 -3.35
CA GLU A 286 -11.30 -45.36 -4.00
C GLU A 286 -12.57 -46.12 -4.39
N GLN A 287 -12.44 -47.21 -5.14
CA GLN A 287 -13.61 -47.99 -5.61
C GLN A 287 -14.48 -48.52 -4.45
N GLU A 288 -13.90 -48.67 -3.26
CA GLU A 288 -14.56 -49.21 -2.06
C GLU A 288 -15.05 -48.11 -1.09
N THR A 289 -14.86 -46.83 -1.42
CA THR A 289 -15.26 -45.72 -0.54
C THR A 289 -16.78 -45.60 -0.46
N ASN A 290 -17.34 -45.82 0.73
CA ASN A 290 -18.78 -45.74 0.98
C ASN A 290 -19.24 -44.38 1.52
N ASN A 291 -18.34 -43.65 2.20
CA ASN A 291 -18.64 -42.38 2.84
C ASN A 291 -17.85 -41.25 2.16
N ILE A 292 -18.54 -40.41 1.37
CA ILE A 292 -17.89 -39.35 0.60
C ILE A 292 -18.26 -37.98 1.19
N ILE A 293 -17.25 -37.15 1.43
CA ILE A 293 -17.43 -35.73 1.75
C ILE A 293 -17.07 -34.90 0.52
N LYS A 294 -17.98 -34.00 0.14
CA LYS A 294 -17.73 -32.92 -0.83
C LYS A 294 -17.30 -31.67 -0.07
N ILE A 295 -16.17 -31.11 -0.48
CA ILE A 295 -15.66 -29.83 0.03
C ILE A 295 -15.60 -28.86 -1.14
N GLU A 296 -16.26 -27.71 -1.02
CA GLU A 296 -16.39 -26.74 -2.10
C GLU A 296 -15.98 -25.34 -1.65
N LEU A 297 -15.21 -24.67 -2.52
CA LEU A 297 -14.75 -23.29 -2.39
C LEU A 297 -15.63 -22.35 -3.22
N GLN A 298 -16.21 -21.38 -2.53
CA GLN A 298 -16.85 -20.23 -3.12
C GLN A 298 -15.96 -19.00 -2.90
N LEU A 299 -15.64 -18.29 -3.97
CA LEU A 299 -14.95 -17.00 -3.89
C LEU A 299 -16.02 -15.93 -3.66
N LEU A 300 -15.83 -15.11 -2.62
CA LEU A 300 -16.69 -13.95 -2.31
C LEU A 300 -16.24 -12.72 -3.11
#